data_AF-A0AAD4UUA0-F1
#
_entry.id   AF-A0AAD4UUA0-F1
#
_cell.length_a   1.000
_cell.length_b   1.000
_cell.length_c   1.000
_cell.angle_alpha   90.00
_cell.angle_beta   90.00
_cell.angle_gamma   90.00
#
_symmetry.space_group_name_H-M   'P 1'
#
loop_
_entity.id
_entity.type
_entity.pdbx_description
1 polymer ?
#
loop_
_entity_poly.entity_id
_entity_poly.type
_entity_poly.pdbx_seq_one_letter_code
_entity_poly.pdbx_strand_id
1 'polypeptide(L)'
;MSGGSESDECVTANGRVYIPEVRNEETPAVGMKFDSLDLIYNFYNRYAFLAGFGIRLHSSFWGKNKKEILRKEFVCCKQGAYRRDETRERKRQRGISRCNCKAKIVVVKTNGSKKYTISLFAEGHNHKMTPSERMHLLRSHRHISDSTKVLTKQLGSVNIPIHQKVSIFEVQSGGMDKIGFIKKDIYNLECSVNGKLRNHDVELVTEYFMAEQKKNEAFYFKIEGDGHDRFSRCFRADATSRRAYGFYGDIVVFDTTFNTNRYDLTFAPMLGVNNYGQTIVLACAFLSKETTESFVWMFEEFKKAMPGGEPKTIITDQDAAMARAISIAFPTTFHRLCIWHITSKFSVKLPHSAYKEY
;
A
#
# COMPACT_ATOMS: atom_id res chain seq x y z
N MET A 1 -59.95 21.80 9.43
CA MET A 1 -58.78 22.35 10.15
C MET A 1 -57.53 21.78 9.52
N SER A 2 -56.74 22.67 8.97
CA SER A 2 -55.63 22.46 8.05
C SER A 2 -54.41 21.96 8.80
N GLY A 3 -53.98 20.71 8.55
CA GLY A 3 -52.71 20.18 9.03
C GLY A 3 -51.64 20.35 7.95
N GLY A 4 -50.88 21.44 8.04
CA GLY A 4 -49.82 21.78 7.08
C GLY A 4 -48.71 20.74 7.06
N SER A 5 -48.32 20.35 5.85
CA SER A 5 -47.07 19.65 5.56
C SER A 5 -45.91 20.64 5.71
N GLU A 6 -45.16 20.57 6.81
CA GLU A 6 -43.89 21.28 6.92
C GLU A 6 -42.91 20.70 5.87
N SER A 7 -42.71 21.44 4.79
CA SER A 7 -41.63 21.21 3.84
C SER A 7 -40.31 21.45 4.56
N ASP A 8 -39.61 20.35 4.82
CA ASP A 8 -38.33 20.31 5.53
C ASP A 8 -37.21 20.84 4.62
N GLU A 9 -37.21 22.16 4.39
CA GLU A 9 -36.33 22.82 3.41
C GLU A 9 -34.84 22.70 3.77
N CYS A 10 -34.03 22.62 2.72
CA CYS A 10 -32.59 22.37 2.79
C CYS A 10 -31.83 23.70 2.83
N VAL A 11 -32.02 24.48 3.89
CA VAL A 11 -31.58 25.88 3.97
C VAL A 11 -30.11 25.98 4.41
N THR A 12 -29.29 26.77 3.69
CA THR A 12 -27.94 27.16 4.16
C THR A 12 -28.02 28.15 5.33
N ALA A 13 -26.91 28.39 6.04
CA ALA A 13 -26.83 29.51 7.00
C ALA A 13 -27.21 30.88 6.39
N ASN A 14 -27.22 31.01 5.05
CA ASN A 14 -27.56 32.21 4.31
C ASN A 14 -28.89 32.09 3.51
N GLY A 15 -29.76 31.11 3.80
CA GLY A 15 -31.06 30.99 3.14
C GLY A 15 -31.07 30.32 1.74
N ARG A 16 -29.91 30.11 1.12
CA ARG A 16 -29.80 29.58 -0.26
C ARG A 16 -30.02 28.07 -0.32
N VAL A 17 -30.89 27.63 -1.22
CA VAL A 17 -31.08 26.24 -1.66
C VAL A 17 -30.56 26.11 -3.08
N TYR A 18 -29.80 25.06 -3.36
CA TYR A 18 -29.30 24.73 -4.69
C TYR A 18 -30.10 23.54 -5.22
N ILE A 19 -30.79 23.73 -6.34
CA ILE A 19 -31.53 22.68 -7.05
C ILE A 19 -30.70 22.32 -8.29
N PRO A 20 -30.41 21.03 -8.54
CA PRO A 20 -29.71 20.60 -9.75
C PRO A 20 -30.47 20.93 -11.04
N GLU A 21 -29.74 21.37 -12.06
CA GLU A 21 -30.27 21.53 -13.41
C GLU A 21 -29.97 20.26 -14.22
N VAL A 22 -30.88 19.29 -14.16
CA VAL A 22 -30.78 18.01 -14.90
C VAL A 22 -32.06 17.81 -15.70
N ARG A 23 -31.96 17.19 -16.89
CA ARG A 23 -33.12 16.89 -17.74
C ARG A 23 -34.11 16.01 -16.98
N ASN A 24 -35.41 16.31 -17.10
CA ASN A 24 -36.48 15.60 -16.38
C ASN A 24 -36.44 14.07 -16.53
N GLU A 25 -35.99 13.56 -17.68
CA GLU A 25 -35.85 12.12 -17.95
C GLU A 25 -34.78 11.44 -17.08
N GLU A 26 -33.75 12.19 -16.68
CA GLU A 26 -32.67 11.72 -15.80
C GLU A 26 -32.90 12.12 -14.33
N THR A 27 -33.99 12.84 -14.02
CA THR A 27 -34.34 13.28 -12.67
C THR A 27 -35.21 12.23 -11.96
N PRO A 28 -34.86 11.83 -10.72
CA PRO A 28 -35.69 10.92 -9.95
C PRO A 28 -37.09 11.47 -9.67
N ALA A 29 -38.10 10.63 -9.83
CA ALA A 29 -39.48 10.95 -9.43
C ALA A 29 -40.02 9.94 -8.42
N VAL A 30 -40.83 10.42 -7.49
CA VAL A 30 -41.58 9.56 -6.56
C VAL A 30 -42.50 8.65 -7.37
N GLY A 31 -42.50 7.36 -7.05
CA GLY A 31 -43.29 6.35 -7.76
C GLY A 31 -42.56 5.60 -8.88
N MET A 32 -41.35 6.02 -9.27
CA MET A 32 -40.54 5.25 -10.23
C MET A 32 -40.21 3.86 -9.70
N LYS A 33 -40.38 2.83 -10.54
CA LYS A 33 -40.23 1.41 -10.19
C LYS A 33 -39.04 0.79 -10.89
N PHE A 34 -38.28 -0.02 -10.17
CA PHE A 34 -37.08 -0.69 -10.66
C PHE A 34 -37.06 -2.15 -10.22
N ASP A 35 -36.43 -3.01 -11.02
CA ASP A 35 -36.37 -4.44 -10.74
C ASP A 35 -35.27 -4.81 -9.72
N SER A 36 -34.27 -3.94 -9.54
CA SER A 36 -33.17 -4.16 -8.58
C SER A 36 -32.70 -2.88 -7.90
N LEU A 37 -32.06 -3.03 -6.74
CA LEU A 37 -31.43 -1.92 -6.03
C LEU A 37 -30.20 -1.38 -6.76
N ASP A 38 -29.53 -2.20 -7.57
CA ASP A 38 -28.36 -1.79 -8.35
C ASP A 38 -28.77 -0.88 -9.50
N LEU A 39 -29.90 -1.15 -10.15
CA LEU A 39 -30.48 -0.25 -11.16
C LEU A 39 -30.82 1.12 -10.54
N ILE A 40 -31.41 1.14 -9.34
CA ILE A 40 -31.70 2.39 -8.63
C ILE A 40 -30.42 3.13 -8.24
N TYR A 41 -29.43 2.40 -7.72
CA TYR A 41 -28.15 2.99 -7.35
C TYR A 41 -27.49 3.62 -8.57
N ASN A 42 -27.42 2.91 -9.70
CA ASN A 42 -26.82 3.41 -10.92
C ASN A 42 -27.59 4.62 -11.47
N PHE A 43 -28.93 4.57 -11.48
CA PHE A 43 -29.77 5.68 -11.89
C PHE A 43 -29.56 6.93 -11.02
N TYR A 44 -29.61 6.79 -9.69
CA TYR A 44 -29.42 7.93 -8.80
C TYR A 44 -27.96 8.43 -8.78
N ASN A 45 -26.97 7.55 -8.92
CA ASN A 45 -25.57 7.94 -9.03
C ASN A 45 -25.31 8.68 -10.34
N ARG A 46 -25.97 8.29 -11.44
CA ARG A 46 -25.93 8.99 -12.73
C ARG A 46 -26.54 10.38 -12.62
N TYR A 47 -27.73 10.49 -12.03
CA TYR A 47 -28.34 11.79 -11.70
C TYR A 47 -27.39 12.66 -10.87
N ALA A 48 -26.82 12.11 -9.80
CA ALA A 48 -25.88 12.82 -8.95
C ALA A 48 -24.60 13.26 -9.69
N PHE A 49 -24.11 12.45 -10.62
CA PHE A 49 -22.98 12.79 -11.47
C PHE A 49 -23.29 14.02 -12.36
N LEU A 50 -24.44 14.03 -13.01
CA LEU A 50 -24.88 15.15 -13.84
C LEU A 50 -25.16 16.41 -13.03
N ALA A 51 -25.76 16.23 -11.86
CA ALA A 51 -26.05 17.28 -10.90
C ALA A 51 -24.83 17.84 -10.16
N GLY A 52 -23.65 17.21 -10.26
CA GLY A 52 -22.43 17.69 -9.62
C GLY A 52 -22.30 17.35 -8.13
N PHE A 53 -22.89 16.25 -7.64
CA PHE A 53 -22.69 15.80 -6.27
C PHE A 53 -22.41 14.30 -6.17
N GLY A 54 -21.91 13.86 -5.02
CA GLY A 54 -21.65 12.43 -4.77
C GLY A 54 -22.71 11.85 -3.86
N ILE A 55 -22.99 10.56 -3.97
CA ILE A 55 -23.97 9.86 -3.11
C ILE A 55 -23.30 8.97 -2.09
N ARG A 56 -24.05 8.58 -1.07
CA ARG A 56 -23.65 7.63 -0.04
C ARG A 56 -24.86 6.84 0.42
N LEU A 57 -24.64 5.57 0.76
CA LEU A 57 -25.63 4.79 1.48
C LEU A 57 -25.72 5.27 2.94
N HIS A 58 -26.91 5.69 3.37
CA HIS A 58 -27.14 6.12 4.75
C HIS A 58 -27.61 4.97 5.64
N SER A 59 -28.68 4.29 5.23
CA SER A 59 -29.32 3.24 6.01
C SER A 59 -29.92 2.17 5.10
N SER A 60 -30.07 0.97 5.65
CA SER A 60 -30.75 -0.16 5.01
C SER A 60 -31.58 -0.87 6.07
N PHE A 61 -32.88 -1.01 5.82
CA PHE A 61 -33.81 -1.71 6.69
C PHE A 61 -34.16 -3.05 6.05
N TRP A 62 -33.93 -4.11 6.81
CA TRP A 62 -34.13 -5.49 6.39
C TRP A 62 -35.45 -6.01 6.94
N GLY A 63 -36.13 -6.88 6.19
CA GLY A 63 -37.31 -7.59 6.67
C GLY A 63 -36.97 -8.52 7.84
N LYS A 64 -38.00 -9.01 8.54
CA LYS A 64 -37.87 -9.85 9.75
C LYS A 64 -36.90 -11.03 9.57
N ASN A 65 -36.84 -11.61 8.37
CA ASN A 65 -36.00 -12.76 8.06
C ASN A 65 -34.58 -12.40 7.59
N LYS A 66 -34.20 -11.10 7.55
CA LYS A 66 -32.92 -10.56 7.04
C LYS A 66 -32.52 -10.97 5.60
N LYS A 67 -33.39 -11.65 4.86
CA LYS A 67 -33.14 -12.07 3.47
C LYS A 67 -33.45 -10.98 2.44
N GLU A 68 -34.23 -9.98 2.82
CA GLU A 68 -34.75 -8.98 1.88
C GLU A 68 -34.62 -7.56 2.45
N ILE A 69 -34.19 -6.62 1.61
CA ILE A 69 -34.11 -5.20 1.94
C ILE A 69 -35.46 -4.57 1.63
N LEU A 70 -36.13 -4.06 2.67
CA LEU A 70 -37.44 -3.42 2.54
C LEU A 70 -37.34 -1.91 2.33
N ARG A 71 -36.28 -1.27 2.84
CA ARG A 71 -36.07 0.18 2.68
C ARG A 71 -34.59 0.51 2.60
N LYS A 72 -34.21 1.43 1.71
CA LYS A 72 -32.83 1.87 1.52
C LYS A 72 -32.79 3.38 1.31
N GLU A 73 -31.85 4.05 1.97
CA GLU A 73 -31.68 5.49 1.85
C GLU A 73 -30.34 5.84 1.20
N PHE A 74 -30.39 6.56 0.08
CA PHE A 74 -29.22 7.15 -0.54
C PHE A 74 -29.24 8.66 -0.30
N VAL A 75 -28.14 9.20 0.22
CA VAL A 75 -28.02 10.61 0.64
C VAL A 75 -26.85 11.27 -0.07
N CYS A 76 -26.85 12.60 -0.11
CA CYS A 76 -25.66 13.35 -0.52
C CYS A 76 -24.43 13.00 0.33
N CYS A 77 -23.24 13.01 -0.27
CA CYS A 77 -21.96 12.77 0.39
C CYS A 77 -21.65 13.78 1.51
N LYS A 78 -22.30 14.96 1.50
CA LYS A 78 -22.20 16.00 2.52
C LYS A 78 -23.29 15.94 3.60
N GLN A 79 -24.11 14.88 3.60
CA GLN A 79 -25.15 14.66 4.62
C GLN A 79 -24.59 14.44 6.03
N GLY A 80 -25.37 14.89 7.01
CA GLY A 80 -25.08 14.78 8.44
C GLY A 80 -24.08 15.81 8.94
N ALA A 81 -23.88 15.82 10.25
CA ALA A 81 -22.91 16.68 10.90
C ALA A 81 -21.60 15.90 11.10
N TYR A 82 -20.50 16.63 11.12
CA TYR A 82 -19.26 16.09 11.64
C TYR A 82 -19.28 16.19 13.17
N ARG A 83 -19.33 15.06 13.87
CA ARG A 83 -19.16 15.01 15.32
C ARG A 83 -17.67 14.77 15.62
N ARG A 84 -17.03 15.75 16.27
CA ARG A 84 -15.67 15.61 16.79
C ARG A 84 -15.78 14.76 18.05
N ASP A 85 -15.09 13.63 18.05
CA ASP A 85 -14.98 12.79 19.24
C ASP A 85 -13.69 13.19 19.93
N GLU A 86 -13.80 13.93 21.03
CA GLU A 86 -12.66 14.50 21.78
C GLU A 86 -11.90 13.44 22.58
N THR A 87 -12.50 12.26 22.78
CA THR A 87 -11.91 11.17 23.59
C THR A 87 -10.89 10.32 22.85
N ARG A 88 -10.76 10.48 21.53
CA ARG A 88 -9.87 9.67 20.69
C ARG A 88 -8.82 10.53 20.00
N GLU A 89 -7.57 10.38 20.41
CA GLU A 89 -6.42 10.89 19.64
C GLU A 89 -6.44 10.29 18.22
N ARG A 90 -6.62 11.15 17.22
CA ARG A 90 -6.63 10.71 15.82
C ARG A 90 -5.25 10.88 15.22
N LYS A 91 -4.66 9.76 14.78
CA LYS A 91 -3.42 9.74 13.99
C LYS A 91 -3.50 10.46 12.63
N ARG A 92 -4.70 10.83 12.14
CA ARG A 92 -4.89 11.51 10.84
C ARG A 92 -6.05 12.51 10.88
N GLN A 93 -5.76 13.76 10.49
CA GLN A 93 -6.77 14.77 10.21
C GLN A 93 -7.42 14.50 8.85
N ARG A 94 -8.75 14.48 8.78
CA ARG A 94 -9.51 14.38 7.52
C ARG A 94 -10.28 15.68 7.32
N GLY A 95 -10.29 16.20 6.10
CA GLY A 95 -11.11 17.37 5.76
C GLY A 95 -12.59 17.12 6.09
N ILE A 96 -13.23 18.10 6.72
CA ILE A 96 -14.66 18.03 7.07
C ILE A 96 -15.47 18.35 5.81
N SER A 97 -16.14 17.35 5.24
CA SER A 97 -16.98 17.51 4.05
C SER A 97 -18.48 17.62 4.34
N ARG A 98 -18.87 17.49 5.62
CA ARG A 98 -20.26 17.34 6.06
C ARG A 98 -20.88 18.69 6.42
N CYS A 99 -22.03 19.01 5.83
CA CYS A 99 -22.74 20.28 6.02
C CYS A 99 -24.24 20.07 6.32
N ASN A 100 -24.64 18.91 6.87
CA ASN A 100 -26.04 18.58 7.12
C ASN A 100 -26.95 18.66 5.87
N CYS A 101 -26.41 18.36 4.69
CA CYS A 101 -27.23 18.32 3.48
C CYS A 101 -28.38 17.29 3.63
N LYS A 102 -29.61 17.71 3.31
CA LYS A 102 -30.82 16.87 3.38
C LYS A 102 -31.16 16.15 2.08
N ALA A 103 -30.48 16.46 0.98
CA ALA A 103 -30.71 15.84 -0.32
C ALA A 103 -30.57 14.31 -0.24
N LYS A 104 -31.63 13.60 -0.65
CA LYS A 104 -31.72 12.13 -0.53
C LYS A 104 -32.81 11.54 -1.40
N ILE A 105 -32.69 10.26 -1.67
CA ILE A 105 -33.81 9.40 -2.08
C ILE A 105 -34.05 8.30 -1.04
N VAL A 106 -35.31 7.93 -0.88
CA VAL A 106 -35.72 6.77 -0.10
C VAL A 106 -36.38 5.77 -1.04
N VAL A 107 -35.88 4.55 -1.00
CA VAL A 107 -36.38 3.42 -1.77
C VAL A 107 -37.09 2.49 -0.82
N VAL A 108 -38.28 2.03 -1.20
CA VAL A 108 -39.03 1.01 -0.49
C VAL A 108 -39.39 -0.15 -1.41
N LYS A 109 -39.46 -1.35 -0.84
CA LYS A 109 -40.06 -2.50 -1.50
C LYS A 109 -41.49 -2.65 -1.02
N THR A 110 -42.44 -2.61 -1.94
CA THR A 110 -43.86 -2.80 -1.60
C THR A 110 -44.13 -4.27 -1.28
N ASN A 111 -44.84 -4.56 -0.20
CA ASN A 111 -45.20 -5.92 0.20
C ASN A 111 -45.88 -6.67 -0.97
N GLY A 112 -45.35 -7.84 -1.32
CA GLY A 112 -45.86 -8.67 -2.43
C GLY A 112 -45.35 -8.29 -3.82
N SER A 113 -44.66 -7.15 -3.99
CA SER A 113 -44.03 -6.78 -5.27
C SER A 113 -42.58 -7.24 -5.32
N LYS A 114 -42.12 -7.71 -6.48
CA LYS A 114 -40.69 -7.94 -6.75
C LYS A 114 -39.92 -6.63 -7.00
N LYS A 115 -40.61 -5.51 -7.23
CA LYS A 115 -40.03 -4.23 -7.62
C LYS A 115 -39.79 -3.29 -6.44
N TYR A 116 -38.80 -2.43 -6.60
CA TYR A 116 -38.46 -1.35 -5.70
C TYR A 116 -39.01 -0.03 -6.21
N THR A 117 -39.54 0.82 -5.33
CA THR A 117 -40.14 2.10 -5.69
C THR A 117 -39.46 3.25 -4.94
N ILE A 118 -39.23 4.38 -5.61
CA ILE A 118 -38.78 5.61 -4.94
C ILE A 118 -39.97 6.19 -4.16
N SER A 119 -39.91 6.18 -2.83
CA SER A 119 -40.97 6.72 -1.97
C SER A 119 -40.78 8.18 -1.61
N LEU A 120 -39.54 8.67 -1.62
CA LEU A 120 -39.22 10.06 -1.29
C LEU A 120 -38.04 10.51 -2.13
N PHE A 121 -38.13 11.72 -2.66
CA PHE A 121 -37.05 12.42 -3.32
C PHE A 121 -36.98 13.84 -2.74
N ALA A 122 -35.88 14.13 -2.03
CA ALA A 122 -35.56 15.46 -1.56
C ALA A 122 -34.40 15.98 -2.41
N GLU A 123 -34.71 16.91 -3.30
CA GLU A 123 -33.78 17.39 -4.34
C GLU A 123 -32.85 18.51 -3.84
N GLY A 124 -33.35 19.40 -2.99
CA GLY A 124 -32.62 20.61 -2.59
C GLY A 124 -31.32 20.32 -1.82
N HIS A 125 -30.27 21.07 -2.15
CA HIS A 125 -28.98 21.05 -1.48
C HIS A 125 -28.69 22.37 -0.75
N ASN A 126 -27.95 22.30 0.35
CA ASN A 126 -27.44 23.46 1.07
C ASN A 126 -25.96 23.74 0.78
N HIS A 127 -25.49 23.38 -0.42
CA HIS A 127 -24.11 23.64 -0.83
C HIS A 127 -24.03 23.72 -2.36
N LYS A 128 -23.01 24.43 -2.85
CA LYS A 128 -22.69 24.45 -4.28
C LYS A 128 -22.36 23.05 -4.79
N MET A 129 -22.71 22.81 -6.05
CA MET A 129 -22.34 21.61 -6.78
C MET A 129 -20.85 21.61 -7.09
N THR A 130 -20.31 20.42 -7.30
CA THR A 130 -18.93 20.17 -7.66
C THR A 130 -18.81 20.33 -9.18
N PRO A 131 -17.83 21.10 -9.68
CA PRO A 131 -17.56 21.21 -11.10
C PRO A 131 -17.23 19.86 -11.73
N SER A 132 -17.53 19.70 -13.03
CA SER A 132 -17.29 18.47 -13.80
C SER A 132 -15.84 17.99 -13.69
N GLU A 133 -14.87 18.90 -13.70
CA GLU A 133 -13.43 18.56 -13.67
C GLU A 133 -13.03 17.89 -12.34
N ARG A 134 -13.85 18.03 -11.29
CA ARG A 134 -13.58 17.49 -9.95
C ARG A 134 -14.48 16.31 -9.57
N MET A 135 -15.36 15.87 -10.46
CA MET A 135 -16.28 14.75 -10.18
C MET A 135 -15.55 13.44 -9.92
N HIS A 136 -14.40 13.22 -10.58
CA HIS A 136 -13.52 12.07 -10.35
C HIS A 136 -12.94 12.00 -8.92
N LEU A 137 -13.01 13.06 -8.12
CA LEU A 137 -12.58 13.06 -6.72
C LEU A 137 -13.67 12.51 -5.77
N LEU A 138 -14.94 12.56 -6.21
CA LEU A 138 -16.07 12.14 -5.39
C LEU A 138 -16.16 10.61 -5.35
N ARG A 139 -16.20 10.06 -4.13
CA ARG A 139 -16.09 8.60 -3.91
C ARG A 139 -17.12 7.76 -4.68
N SER A 140 -18.36 8.22 -4.83
CA SER A 140 -19.40 7.47 -5.55
C SER A 140 -19.16 7.38 -7.06
N HIS A 141 -18.34 8.30 -7.59
CA HIS A 141 -18.01 8.38 -9.01
C HIS A 141 -16.64 7.78 -9.33
N ARG A 142 -15.93 7.31 -8.29
CA ARG A 142 -14.63 6.65 -8.45
C ARG A 142 -14.85 5.17 -8.72
N HIS A 143 -14.36 4.71 -9.86
CA HIS A 143 -14.44 3.33 -10.29
C HIS A 143 -13.17 2.96 -11.07
N ILE A 144 -12.49 1.90 -10.63
CA ILE A 144 -11.41 1.30 -11.41
C ILE A 144 -12.04 0.22 -12.29
N SER A 145 -11.97 0.42 -13.61
CA SER A 145 -12.46 -0.55 -14.59
C SER A 145 -11.70 -1.89 -14.47
N ASP A 146 -12.33 -2.98 -14.92
CA ASP A 146 -11.67 -4.29 -14.86
C ASP A 146 -10.44 -4.37 -15.76
N SER A 147 -10.43 -3.71 -16.92
CA SER A 147 -9.25 -3.58 -17.77
C SER A 147 -8.11 -2.84 -17.06
N THR A 148 -8.40 -1.73 -16.37
CA THR A 148 -7.41 -1.01 -15.55
C THR A 148 -6.87 -1.89 -14.42
N LYS A 149 -7.71 -2.72 -13.77
CA LYS A 149 -7.25 -3.65 -12.73
C LYS A 149 -6.26 -4.68 -13.29
N VAL A 150 -6.54 -5.25 -14.47
CA VAL A 150 -5.64 -6.19 -15.14
C VAL A 150 -4.32 -5.52 -15.50
N LEU A 151 -4.37 -4.34 -16.12
CA LEU A 151 -3.17 -3.61 -16.52
C LEU A 151 -2.34 -3.17 -15.29
N THR A 152 -2.98 -2.78 -14.19
CA THR A 152 -2.28 -2.47 -12.92
C THR A 152 -1.45 -3.64 -12.42
N LYS A 153 -1.97 -4.89 -12.55
CA LYS A 153 -1.24 -6.11 -12.18
C LYS A 153 -0.07 -6.38 -13.12
N GLN A 154 -0.26 -6.24 -14.43
CA GLN A 154 0.81 -6.42 -15.43
C GLN A 154 1.95 -5.41 -15.25
N LEU A 155 1.62 -4.13 -15.00
CA LEU A 155 2.63 -3.12 -14.68
C LEU A 155 3.30 -3.43 -13.32
N GLY A 156 2.58 -4.07 -12.41
CA GLY A 156 3.12 -4.53 -11.12
C GLY A 156 4.15 -5.66 -11.26
N SER A 157 3.93 -6.62 -12.17
CA SER A 157 4.88 -7.74 -12.37
C SER A 157 6.23 -7.31 -12.93
N VAL A 158 6.32 -6.12 -13.52
CA VAL A 158 7.57 -5.50 -13.98
C VAL A 158 8.07 -4.38 -13.05
N ASN A 159 7.56 -4.33 -11.81
CA ASN A 159 7.96 -3.38 -10.77
C ASN A 159 7.79 -1.89 -11.13
N ILE A 160 6.84 -1.54 -12.00
CA ILE A 160 6.53 -0.13 -12.28
C ILE A 160 5.92 0.51 -11.01
N PRO A 161 6.46 1.63 -10.51
CA PRO A 161 5.90 2.30 -9.34
C PRO A 161 4.49 2.85 -9.58
N ILE A 162 3.64 2.86 -8.54
CA ILE A 162 2.23 3.32 -8.60
C ILE A 162 2.09 4.71 -9.26
N HIS A 163 3.00 5.64 -8.98
CA HIS A 163 2.91 7.00 -9.55
C HIS A 163 3.07 7.00 -11.09
N GLN A 164 3.91 6.13 -11.63
CA GLN A 164 4.07 5.95 -13.08
C GLN A 164 2.84 5.26 -13.67
N LYS A 165 2.28 4.26 -12.99
CA LYS A 165 1.02 3.61 -13.43
C LYS A 165 -0.12 4.63 -13.58
N VAL A 166 -0.28 5.50 -12.58
CA VAL A 166 -1.31 6.56 -12.62
C VAL A 166 -1.07 7.52 -13.80
N SER A 167 0.18 7.90 -14.04
CA SER A 167 0.55 8.77 -15.17
C SER A 167 0.22 8.12 -16.53
N ILE A 168 0.46 6.81 -16.67
CA ILE A 168 0.09 6.05 -17.88
C ILE A 168 -1.43 6.09 -18.07
N PHE A 169 -2.20 5.82 -17.03
CA PHE A 169 -3.67 5.83 -17.10
C PHE A 169 -4.25 7.23 -17.34
N GLU A 170 -3.63 8.26 -16.80
CA GLU A 170 -3.98 9.67 -17.04
C GLU A 170 -3.87 10.01 -18.53
N VAL A 171 -2.72 9.70 -19.14
CA VAL A 171 -2.47 9.94 -20.57
C VAL A 171 -3.45 9.15 -21.42
N GLN A 172 -3.67 7.87 -21.13
CA GLN A 172 -4.63 7.02 -21.83
C GLN A 172 -6.07 7.54 -21.76
N SER A 173 -6.46 8.15 -20.63
CA SER A 173 -7.81 8.67 -20.42
C SER A 173 -7.99 10.09 -20.95
N GLY A 174 -6.91 10.74 -21.41
CA GLY A 174 -6.93 12.13 -21.88
C GLY A 174 -7.13 13.16 -20.77
N GLY A 175 -6.62 12.87 -19.56
CA GLY A 175 -6.65 13.76 -18.40
C GLY A 175 -7.00 13.08 -17.07
N MET A 176 -6.53 13.64 -15.95
CA MET A 176 -6.85 13.15 -14.59
C MET A 176 -8.34 13.25 -14.26
N ASP A 177 -9.04 14.22 -14.83
CA ASP A 177 -10.47 14.39 -14.67
C ASP A 177 -11.29 13.26 -15.29
N LYS A 178 -10.72 12.56 -16.27
CA LYS A 178 -11.36 11.45 -17.03
C LYS A 178 -10.92 10.07 -16.57
N ILE A 179 -9.86 9.97 -15.77
CA ILE A 179 -9.28 8.69 -15.32
C ILE A 179 -10.25 7.85 -14.46
N GLY A 180 -11.22 8.50 -13.81
CA GLY A 180 -12.27 7.83 -13.02
C GLY A 180 -11.84 7.30 -11.65
N PHE A 181 -10.60 7.55 -11.19
CA PHE A 181 -10.12 7.18 -9.87
C PHE A 181 -9.01 8.12 -9.38
N ILE A 182 -8.57 7.97 -8.13
CA ILE A 182 -7.38 8.68 -7.64
C ILE A 182 -6.23 7.70 -7.36
N LYS A 183 -5.01 8.22 -7.27
CA LYS A 183 -3.79 7.43 -6.91
C LYS A 183 -4.01 6.53 -5.69
N LYS A 184 -4.78 6.99 -4.71
CA LYS A 184 -5.08 6.21 -3.49
C LYS A 184 -5.89 4.95 -3.78
N ASP A 185 -6.72 4.93 -4.81
CA ASP A 185 -7.52 3.76 -5.16
C ASP A 185 -6.64 2.66 -5.77
N ILE A 186 -5.67 3.01 -6.63
CA ILE A 186 -4.66 2.07 -7.14
C ILE A 186 -3.81 1.51 -5.99
N TYR A 187 -3.38 2.37 -5.07
CA TYR A 187 -2.68 1.92 -3.86
C TYR A 187 -3.52 0.91 -3.06
N ASN A 188 -4.80 1.21 -2.81
CA ASN A 188 -5.67 0.31 -2.07
C ASN A 188 -5.93 -1.00 -2.82
N LEU A 189 -6.02 -0.96 -4.15
CA LEU A 189 -6.15 -2.15 -5.01
C LEU A 189 -4.93 -3.06 -4.85
N GLU A 190 -3.72 -2.51 -5.01
CA GLU A 190 -2.49 -3.29 -4.84
C GLU A 190 -2.33 -3.82 -3.42
N CYS A 191 -2.64 -3.01 -2.40
CA CYS A 191 -2.66 -3.50 -1.03
C CYS A 191 -3.66 -4.65 -0.83
N SER A 192 -4.83 -4.60 -1.48
CA SER A 192 -5.81 -5.69 -1.40
C SER A 192 -5.34 -6.95 -2.12
N VAL A 193 -4.60 -6.81 -3.22
CA VAL A 193 -4.03 -7.95 -3.96
C VAL A 193 -2.88 -8.56 -3.16
N ASN A 194 -1.91 -7.74 -2.75
CA ASN A 194 -0.75 -8.18 -1.96
C ASN A 194 -1.16 -8.68 -0.58
N GLY A 195 -2.27 -8.17 -0.04
CA GLY A 195 -2.86 -8.67 1.21
C GLY A 195 -3.31 -10.13 1.15
N LYS A 196 -3.59 -10.67 -0.05
CA LYS A 196 -3.89 -12.11 -0.23
C LYS A 196 -2.66 -12.99 -0.21
N LEU A 197 -1.49 -12.43 -0.56
CA LEU A 197 -0.19 -13.11 -0.51
C LEU A 197 0.48 -12.98 0.86
N ARG A 198 -0.16 -12.26 1.79
CA ARG A 198 0.36 -12.01 3.11
C ARG A 198 0.50 -13.34 3.87
N ASN A 199 1.67 -13.55 4.46
CA ASN A 199 2.07 -14.77 5.18
C ASN A 199 2.54 -15.92 4.27
N HIS A 200 2.54 -15.78 2.95
CA HIS A 200 3.12 -16.78 2.04
C HIS A 200 4.53 -16.38 1.58
N ASP A 201 5.16 -15.43 2.27
CA ASP A 201 6.39 -14.80 1.80
C ASP A 201 7.60 -15.75 1.85
N VAL A 202 7.64 -16.64 2.83
CA VAL A 202 8.68 -17.68 2.92
C VAL A 202 8.53 -18.67 1.77
N GLU A 203 7.33 -19.17 1.54
CA GLU A 203 7.00 -20.09 0.44
C GLU A 203 7.34 -19.46 -0.93
N LEU A 204 6.85 -18.25 -1.21
CA LEU A 204 7.04 -17.55 -2.48
C LEU A 204 8.52 -17.28 -2.80
N VAL A 205 9.29 -16.82 -1.81
CA VAL A 205 10.73 -16.58 -1.99
C VAL A 205 11.49 -17.89 -2.15
N THR A 206 11.09 -18.94 -1.42
CA THR A 206 11.69 -20.28 -1.56
C THR A 206 11.45 -20.84 -2.96
N GLU A 207 10.21 -20.80 -3.45
CA GLU A 207 9.84 -21.20 -4.82
C GLU A 207 10.61 -20.40 -5.86
N TYR A 208 10.70 -19.07 -5.68
CA TYR A 208 11.47 -18.20 -6.56
C TYR A 208 12.95 -18.60 -6.61
N PHE A 209 13.60 -18.82 -5.47
CA PHE A 209 15.00 -19.23 -5.43
C PHE A 209 15.23 -20.64 -5.97
N MET A 210 14.31 -21.58 -5.75
CA MET A 210 14.35 -22.89 -6.40
C MET A 210 14.25 -22.77 -7.92
N ALA A 211 13.37 -21.90 -8.42
CA ALA A 211 13.26 -21.64 -9.85
C ALA A 211 14.52 -21.00 -10.44
N GLU A 212 15.14 -20.04 -9.75
CA GLU A 212 16.40 -19.42 -10.16
C GLU A 212 17.56 -20.42 -10.15
N GLN A 213 17.65 -21.30 -9.13
CA GLN A 213 18.64 -22.38 -9.09
C GLN A 213 18.44 -23.40 -10.21
N LYS A 214 17.19 -23.72 -10.56
CA LYS A 214 16.88 -24.59 -11.70
C LYS A 214 17.30 -23.98 -13.04
N LYS A 215 17.19 -22.65 -13.19
CA LYS A 215 17.65 -21.93 -14.39
C LYS A 215 19.18 -21.86 -14.47
N ASN A 216 19.84 -21.77 -13.32
CA ASN A 216 21.28 -21.63 -13.24
C ASN A 216 21.80 -22.33 -11.98
N GLU A 217 22.45 -23.48 -12.16
CA GLU A 217 23.02 -24.29 -11.07
C GLU A 217 24.08 -23.55 -10.25
N ALA A 218 24.68 -22.49 -10.80
CA ALA A 218 25.59 -21.62 -10.07
C ALA A 218 24.86 -20.61 -9.17
N PHE A 219 23.53 -20.53 -9.16
CA PHE A 219 22.79 -19.80 -8.13
C PHE A 219 22.77 -20.61 -6.82
N TYR A 220 23.22 -20.00 -5.72
CA TYR A 220 23.24 -20.61 -4.39
C TYR A 220 22.31 -19.88 -3.45
N PHE A 221 21.52 -20.62 -2.68
CA PHE A 221 20.72 -20.07 -1.60
C PHE A 221 20.54 -21.07 -0.46
N LYS A 222 20.27 -20.54 0.73
CA LYS A 222 19.90 -21.32 1.91
C LYS A 222 18.84 -20.55 2.69
N ILE A 223 17.75 -21.22 3.06
CA ILE A 223 16.66 -20.65 3.85
C ILE A 223 16.45 -21.51 5.09
N GLU A 224 16.31 -20.88 6.25
CA GLU A 224 15.87 -21.49 7.52
C GLU A 224 14.65 -20.72 8.05
N GLY A 225 13.55 -21.45 8.27
CA GLY A 225 12.34 -20.93 8.91
C GLY A 225 12.38 -21.10 10.43
N ASP A 226 11.64 -20.27 11.16
CA ASP A 226 11.53 -20.33 12.63
C ASP A 226 10.45 -21.32 13.14
N GLY A 227 9.91 -22.17 12.27
CA GLY A 227 8.80 -23.09 12.59
C GLY A 227 7.41 -22.46 12.61
N HIS A 228 7.30 -21.13 12.47
CA HIS A 228 6.04 -20.38 12.39
C HIS A 228 5.81 -19.72 11.03
N ASP A 229 6.36 -20.32 9.97
CA ASP A 229 6.28 -19.81 8.60
C ASP A 229 6.84 -18.37 8.45
N ARG A 230 7.87 -18.04 9.24
CA ARG A 230 8.64 -16.80 9.13
C ARG A 230 10.10 -17.11 8.84
N PHE A 231 10.75 -16.19 8.11
CA PHE A 231 12.18 -16.24 7.91
C PHE A 231 12.92 -16.10 9.24
N SER A 232 13.69 -17.12 9.61
CA SER A 232 14.71 -16.97 10.64
C SER A 232 16.00 -16.45 10.02
N ARG A 233 16.43 -17.10 8.93
CA ARG A 233 17.64 -16.78 8.19
C ARG A 233 17.47 -17.09 6.70
N CYS A 234 17.99 -16.24 5.85
CA CYS A 234 17.97 -16.42 4.40
C CYS A 234 19.29 -15.93 3.83
N PHE A 235 19.96 -16.75 3.03
CA PHE A 235 21.20 -16.42 2.35
C PHE A 235 21.00 -16.65 0.85
N ARG A 236 21.53 -15.74 0.01
CA ARG A 236 21.59 -15.93 -1.44
C ARG A 236 22.86 -15.35 -2.04
N ALA A 237 23.38 -16.03 -3.05
CA ALA A 237 24.45 -15.58 -3.91
C ALA A 237 24.14 -16.02 -5.35
N ASP A 238 23.91 -15.05 -6.24
CA ASP A 238 23.69 -15.37 -7.64
C ASP A 238 25.00 -15.75 -8.36
N ALA A 239 24.87 -16.37 -9.53
CA ALA A 239 26.01 -16.87 -10.29
C ALA A 239 27.00 -15.77 -10.71
N THR A 240 26.51 -14.56 -11.01
CA THR A 240 27.36 -13.43 -11.40
C THR A 240 28.17 -12.96 -10.20
N SER A 241 27.54 -12.86 -9.04
CA SER A 241 28.18 -12.46 -7.78
C SER A 241 29.23 -13.48 -7.33
N ARG A 242 28.95 -14.78 -7.43
CA ARG A 242 29.93 -15.85 -7.17
C ARG A 242 31.10 -15.84 -8.14
N ARG A 243 30.85 -15.59 -9.44
CA ARG A 243 31.91 -15.42 -10.43
C ARG A 243 32.76 -14.19 -10.13
N ALA A 244 32.14 -13.08 -9.76
CA ALA A 244 32.83 -11.85 -9.39
C ALA A 244 33.72 -12.06 -8.15
N TYR A 245 33.27 -12.85 -7.17
CA TYR A 245 34.09 -13.25 -6.03
C TYR A 245 35.39 -13.93 -6.45
N GLY A 246 35.36 -14.79 -7.48
CA GLY A 246 36.56 -15.45 -7.99
C GLY A 246 37.65 -14.49 -8.49
N PHE A 247 37.30 -13.26 -8.86
CA PHE A 247 38.23 -12.22 -9.30
C PHE A 247 38.52 -11.16 -8.23
N TYR A 248 37.51 -10.84 -7.41
CA TYR A 248 37.50 -9.65 -6.54
C TYR A 248 37.23 -9.99 -5.06
N GLY A 249 37.21 -11.27 -4.69
CA GLY A 249 36.86 -11.77 -3.36
C GLY A 249 37.98 -11.69 -2.31
N ASP A 250 39.13 -11.13 -2.66
CA ASP A 250 40.26 -10.96 -1.72
C ASP A 250 39.89 -10.11 -0.51
N ILE A 251 39.09 -9.05 -0.74
CA ILE A 251 38.63 -8.13 0.30
C ILE A 251 37.10 -8.06 0.25
N VAL A 252 36.47 -8.38 1.37
CA VAL A 252 35.01 -8.27 1.55
C VAL A 252 34.70 -7.24 2.61
N VAL A 253 33.77 -6.35 2.31
CA VAL A 253 33.18 -5.41 3.26
C VAL A 253 31.83 -5.96 3.68
N PHE A 254 31.59 -6.05 4.98
CA PHE A 254 30.35 -6.53 5.55
C PHE A 254 29.81 -5.53 6.57
N ASP A 255 28.54 -5.19 6.43
CA ASP A 255 27.84 -4.30 7.35
C ASP A 255 26.37 -4.73 7.47
N THR A 256 25.80 -4.63 8.67
CA THR A 256 24.39 -4.93 8.89
C THR A 256 23.54 -3.68 8.86
N THR A 257 22.41 -3.74 8.17
CA THR A 257 21.42 -2.66 8.15
C THR A 257 20.13 -3.14 8.80
N PHE A 258 19.77 -2.51 9.91
CA PHE A 258 18.57 -2.84 10.68
C PHE A 258 17.30 -2.24 10.06
N ASN A 259 16.15 -2.91 10.31
CA ASN A 259 14.80 -2.43 9.97
C ASN A 259 14.54 -2.10 8.49
N THR A 260 15.11 -2.89 7.60
CA THR A 260 14.97 -2.67 6.14
C THR A 260 13.67 -3.24 5.56
N ASN A 261 12.93 -4.05 6.33
CA ASN A 261 11.72 -4.73 5.86
C ASN A 261 10.64 -4.85 6.94
N ARG A 262 9.43 -5.21 6.52
CA ARG A 262 8.22 -5.32 7.37
C ARG A 262 8.28 -6.41 8.46
N TYR A 263 9.34 -7.22 8.49
CA TYR A 263 9.54 -8.32 9.42
C TYR A 263 10.68 -8.04 10.40
N ASP A 264 11.20 -6.81 10.39
CA ASP A 264 12.30 -6.39 11.25
C ASP A 264 13.58 -7.26 11.07
N LEU A 265 13.75 -7.92 9.92
CA LEU A 265 14.98 -8.68 9.65
C LEU A 265 16.11 -7.71 9.33
N THR A 266 17.28 -8.01 9.87
CA THR A 266 18.54 -7.36 9.51
C THR A 266 18.92 -7.77 8.09
N PHE A 267 19.20 -6.79 7.24
CA PHE A 267 19.78 -7.02 5.92
C PHE A 267 21.30 -6.95 6.01
N ALA A 268 21.96 -7.98 5.50
CA ALA A 268 23.36 -8.28 5.71
C ALA A 268 24.04 -8.51 4.33
N PRO A 269 24.34 -7.42 3.58
CA PRO A 269 25.04 -7.51 2.30
C PRO A 269 26.54 -7.80 2.49
N MET A 270 27.07 -8.70 1.66
CA MET A 270 28.51 -8.93 1.50
C MET A 270 28.96 -8.20 0.25
N LEU A 271 29.83 -7.21 0.40
CA LEU A 271 30.23 -6.30 -0.67
C LEU A 271 31.70 -6.50 -1.02
N GLY A 272 32.03 -6.34 -2.29
CA GLY A 272 33.40 -6.29 -2.79
C GLY A 272 33.63 -5.02 -3.60
N VAL A 273 34.84 -4.89 -4.15
CA VAL A 273 35.22 -3.77 -5.02
C VAL A 273 35.90 -4.33 -6.27
N ASN A 274 35.46 -3.90 -7.45
CA ASN A 274 36.10 -4.32 -8.70
C ASN A 274 37.33 -3.44 -9.03
N ASN A 275 38.04 -3.76 -10.12
CA ASN A 275 39.25 -3.04 -10.56
C ASN A 275 39.01 -1.54 -10.89
N TYR A 276 37.77 -1.11 -11.05
CA TYR A 276 37.40 0.29 -11.29
C TYR A 276 37.00 1.03 -10.01
N GLY A 277 37.16 0.41 -8.83
CA GLY A 277 36.76 1.00 -7.56
C GLY A 277 35.24 0.99 -7.33
N GLN A 278 34.47 0.24 -8.12
CA GLN A 278 33.02 0.18 -7.99
C GLN A 278 32.62 -0.91 -7.00
N THR A 279 31.64 -0.60 -6.15
CA THR A 279 31.03 -1.56 -5.24
C THR A 279 30.28 -2.64 -6.01
N ILE A 280 30.55 -3.89 -5.68
CA ILE A 280 29.83 -5.06 -6.20
C ILE A 280 29.20 -5.82 -5.04
N VAL A 281 27.98 -6.33 -5.25
CA VAL A 281 27.33 -7.21 -4.28
C VAL A 281 27.81 -8.64 -4.56
N LEU A 282 28.38 -9.30 -3.56
CA LEU A 282 28.88 -10.67 -3.65
C LEU A 282 27.88 -11.68 -3.10
N ALA A 283 27.17 -11.32 -2.04
CA ALA A 283 26.06 -12.08 -1.49
C ALA A 283 25.13 -11.17 -0.69
N CYS A 284 23.95 -11.70 -0.35
CA CYS A 284 23.02 -11.04 0.56
C CYS A 284 22.46 -12.05 1.55
N ALA A 285 22.31 -11.62 2.80
CA ALA A 285 21.56 -12.36 3.79
C ALA A 285 20.48 -11.51 4.48
N PHE A 286 19.45 -12.19 4.99
CA PHE A 286 18.49 -11.66 5.95
C PHE A 286 18.58 -12.49 7.22
N LEU A 287 18.72 -11.81 8.36
CA LEU A 287 18.87 -12.43 9.67
C LEU A 287 17.79 -11.90 10.61
N SER A 288 17.12 -12.78 11.34
CA SER A 288 16.14 -12.40 12.37
C SER A 288 16.77 -11.80 13.62
N LYS A 289 18.04 -12.12 13.89
CA LYS A 289 18.79 -11.61 15.04
C LYS A 289 20.26 -11.40 14.70
N GLU A 290 20.84 -10.34 15.24
CA GLU A 290 22.27 -10.03 15.18
C GLU A 290 23.01 -10.72 16.34
N THR A 291 23.07 -12.04 16.30
CA THR A 291 23.81 -12.85 17.28
C THR A 291 25.02 -13.53 16.65
N THR A 292 25.98 -13.93 17.49
CA THR A 292 27.19 -14.64 17.05
C THR A 292 26.81 -15.87 16.22
N GLU A 293 25.82 -16.66 16.65
CA GLU A 293 25.38 -17.88 15.98
C GLU A 293 24.75 -17.59 14.61
N SER A 294 24.02 -16.48 14.49
CA SER A 294 23.39 -16.08 13.24
C SER A 294 24.42 -15.58 12.23
N PHE A 295 25.45 -14.88 12.71
CA PHE A 295 26.59 -14.49 11.87
C PHE A 295 27.47 -15.67 11.48
N VAL A 296 27.76 -16.61 12.39
CA VAL A 296 28.50 -17.86 12.06
C VAL A 296 27.77 -18.62 10.96
N TRP A 297 26.46 -18.82 11.10
CA TRP A 297 25.65 -19.48 10.07
C TRP A 297 25.81 -18.82 8.71
N MET A 298 25.68 -17.49 8.65
CA MET A 298 25.79 -16.74 7.40
C MET A 298 27.19 -16.81 6.79
N PHE A 299 28.25 -16.69 7.59
CA PHE A 299 29.63 -16.77 7.12
C PHE A 299 29.98 -18.18 6.62
N GLU A 300 29.46 -19.23 7.26
CA GLU A 300 29.59 -20.61 6.79
C GLU A 300 28.85 -20.82 5.45
N GLU A 301 27.64 -20.29 5.30
CA GLU A 301 26.92 -20.36 4.02
C GLU A 301 27.61 -19.54 2.93
N PHE A 302 28.22 -18.39 3.28
CA PHE A 302 29.05 -17.62 2.36
C PHE A 302 30.27 -18.42 1.89
N LYS A 303 30.99 -19.07 2.83
CA LYS A 303 32.16 -19.92 2.54
C LYS A 303 31.80 -21.07 1.59
N LYS A 304 30.67 -21.72 1.80
CA LYS A 304 30.17 -22.80 0.94
C LYS A 304 29.78 -22.31 -0.44
N ALA A 305 29.18 -21.12 -0.53
CA ALA A 305 28.72 -20.55 -1.79
C ALA A 305 29.89 -20.07 -2.66
N MET A 306 30.91 -19.47 -2.06
CA MET A 306 31.95 -18.76 -2.81
C MET A 306 33.06 -19.68 -3.34
N PRO A 307 33.50 -19.51 -4.60
CA PRO A 307 34.67 -20.22 -5.10
C PRO A 307 35.91 -19.78 -4.32
N GLY A 308 36.70 -20.74 -3.82
CA GLY A 308 37.88 -20.46 -2.99
C GLY A 308 37.59 -20.27 -1.50
N GLY A 309 36.32 -20.29 -1.07
CA GLY A 309 35.95 -20.26 0.34
C GLY A 309 35.98 -18.87 0.97
N GLU A 310 36.66 -18.74 2.12
CA GLU A 310 36.71 -17.50 2.91
C GLU A 310 37.57 -16.41 2.25
N PRO A 311 37.29 -15.11 2.47
CA PRO A 311 38.07 -14.02 1.89
C PRO A 311 39.44 -13.90 2.57
N LYS A 312 40.41 -13.23 1.95
CA LYS A 312 41.70 -12.97 2.63
C LYS A 312 41.56 -11.91 3.72
N THR A 313 40.69 -10.94 3.51
CA THR A 313 40.43 -9.86 4.46
C THR A 313 38.95 -9.53 4.50
N ILE A 314 38.42 -9.35 5.71
CA ILE A 314 37.05 -8.87 5.93
C ILE A 314 37.08 -7.57 6.71
N ILE A 315 36.31 -6.59 6.26
CA ILE A 315 36.15 -5.29 6.89
C ILE A 315 34.73 -5.21 7.45
N THR A 316 34.59 -5.01 8.75
CA THR A 316 33.28 -4.85 9.40
C THR A 316 33.24 -3.62 10.30
N ASP A 317 32.09 -3.33 10.90
CA ASP A 317 32.01 -2.39 12.01
C ASP A 317 32.61 -2.99 13.31
N GLN A 318 32.45 -2.27 14.43
CA GLN A 318 32.98 -2.67 15.75
C GLN A 318 31.96 -3.48 16.56
N ASP A 319 31.31 -4.47 15.94
CA ASP A 319 30.39 -5.39 16.63
C ASP A 319 31.11 -6.62 17.20
N ALA A 320 30.83 -6.93 18.47
CA ALA A 320 31.48 -8.03 19.18
C ALA A 320 30.97 -9.42 18.73
N ALA A 321 29.73 -9.53 18.28
CA ALA A 321 29.18 -10.77 17.76
C ALA A 321 29.76 -11.08 16.38
N MET A 322 29.92 -10.09 15.51
CA MET A 322 30.61 -10.22 14.22
C MET A 322 32.06 -10.67 14.41
N ALA A 323 32.82 -10.00 15.28
CA ALA A 323 34.22 -10.34 15.53
C ALA A 323 34.39 -11.79 15.99
N ARG A 324 33.55 -12.25 16.94
CA ARG A 324 33.55 -13.66 17.36
C ARG A 324 33.16 -14.60 16.23
N ALA A 325 32.13 -14.27 15.47
CA ALA A 325 31.66 -15.12 14.38
C ALA A 325 32.71 -15.28 13.27
N ILE A 326 33.42 -14.21 12.92
CA ILE A 326 34.56 -14.23 11.98
C ILE A 326 35.65 -15.14 12.52
N SER A 327 36.03 -15.03 13.81
CA SER A 327 37.06 -15.89 14.39
C SER A 327 36.72 -17.39 14.35
N ILE A 328 35.43 -17.74 14.30
CA ILE A 328 34.94 -19.12 14.24
C ILE A 328 34.85 -19.61 12.79
N ALA A 329 34.17 -18.87 11.90
CA ALA A 329 33.88 -19.31 10.53
C ALA A 329 35.05 -19.06 9.56
N PHE A 330 35.83 -18.01 9.82
CA PHE A 330 36.90 -17.48 8.97
C PHE A 330 38.23 -17.37 9.74
N PRO A 331 38.78 -18.48 10.26
CA PRO A 331 39.94 -18.46 11.16
C PRO A 331 41.23 -17.96 10.50
N THR A 332 41.31 -17.97 9.16
CA THR A 332 42.50 -17.51 8.41
C THR A 332 42.34 -16.12 7.82
N THR A 333 41.13 -15.56 7.89
CA THR A 333 40.80 -14.24 7.33
C THR A 333 41.31 -13.13 8.24
N PHE A 334 41.95 -12.13 7.64
CA PHE A 334 42.37 -10.95 8.39
C PHE A 334 41.18 -10.02 8.66
N HIS A 335 40.81 -9.84 9.93
CA HIS A 335 39.71 -8.94 10.32
C HIS A 335 40.20 -7.50 10.48
N ARG A 336 39.53 -6.56 9.80
CA ARG A 336 39.75 -5.12 9.90
C ARG A 336 38.46 -4.40 10.27
N LEU A 337 38.63 -3.26 10.93
CA LEU A 337 37.51 -2.37 11.26
C LEU A 337 37.36 -1.29 10.19
N CYS A 338 36.12 -0.98 9.85
CA CYS A 338 35.76 0.03 8.85
C CYS A 338 36.16 1.43 9.33
N ILE A 339 36.95 2.12 8.51
CA ILE A 339 37.45 3.48 8.84
C ILE A 339 36.31 4.46 9.08
N TRP A 340 35.23 4.39 8.28
CA TRP A 340 34.07 5.27 8.44
C TRP A 340 33.37 5.09 9.79
N HIS A 341 33.24 3.85 10.26
CA HIS A 341 32.69 3.54 11.58
C HIS A 341 33.60 3.99 12.73
N ILE A 342 34.91 3.97 12.51
CA ILE A 342 35.88 4.49 13.48
C ILE A 342 35.77 6.02 13.55
N THR A 343 35.88 6.71 12.41
CA THR A 343 35.89 8.18 12.34
C THR A 343 34.56 8.79 12.76
N SER A 344 33.43 8.15 12.44
CA SER A 344 32.10 8.64 12.86
C SER A 344 31.90 8.62 14.38
N LYS A 345 32.64 7.78 15.10
CA LYS A 345 32.60 7.71 16.57
C LYS A 345 33.58 8.67 17.26
N PHE A 346 34.49 9.32 16.53
CA PHE A 346 35.50 10.20 17.12
C PHE A 346 34.86 11.39 17.83
N SER A 347 33.95 12.11 17.15
CA SER A 347 33.26 13.27 17.72
C SER A 347 32.38 12.94 18.93
N VAL A 348 32.02 11.67 19.11
CA VAL A 348 31.17 11.18 20.21
C VAL A 348 32.01 10.70 21.40
N LYS A 349 33.16 10.07 21.13
CA LYS A 349 33.97 9.40 22.16
C LYS A 349 35.17 10.20 22.64
N LEU A 350 35.63 11.16 21.85
CA LEU A 350 36.80 11.98 22.16
C LEU A 350 36.34 13.44 22.34
N PRO A 351 37.06 14.25 23.14
CA PRO A 351 36.79 15.68 23.26
C PRO A 351 37.25 16.45 22.02
N HIS A 352 36.61 17.57 21.70
CA HIS A 352 36.88 18.35 20.48
C HIS A 352 38.35 18.75 20.29
N SER A 353 39.10 18.91 21.39
CA SER A 353 40.53 19.19 21.37
C SER A 353 41.40 18.08 20.77
N ALA A 354 40.93 16.82 20.75
CA ALA A 354 41.73 15.66 20.32
C ALA A 354 41.79 15.46 18.80
N TYR A 355 40.98 16.19 18.02
CA TYR A 355 40.88 16.02 16.56
C TYR A 355 40.65 17.37 15.86
N LYS A 356 41.20 18.45 16.42
CA LYS A 356 41.16 19.80 15.81
C LYS A 356 42.25 20.00 14.75
N GLU A 357 43.25 19.13 14.72
CA GLU A 357 44.43 19.19 13.83
C GLU A 357 44.45 18.08 12.76
N TYR A 358 43.41 17.25 12.71
CA TYR A 358 43.15 16.23 11.69
C TYR A 358 41.84 16.57 10.98
#